data_AF-A0A562JJD4-F1
#
_entry.id   AF-A0A562JJD4-F1
#
_cell.length_a   1.000
_cell.length_b   1.000
_cell.length_c   1.000
_cell.angle_alpha   90.00
_cell.angle_beta   90.00
_cell.angle_gamma   90.00
#
_symmetry.space_group_name_H-M   'P 1'
#
loop_
_entity.id
_entity.type
_entity.pdbx_description
1 polymer ?
#
loop_
_entity_poly.entity_id
_entity_poly.type
_entity_poly.pdbx_seq_one_letter_code
_entity_poly.pdbx_strand_id
1 'polypeptide(L)'
;MIESNELKKRLAWAADKERRALAIHYEDDDRAEKFLSLKVEGIKDAPLTICVTCDPSRGGAHVLGRNSIPETDIMSTACAIQNMWLAACAEGLAMGWVSFYKKADIRDILEIPLHIDPIAIISIGYTDEYPKQPILELVNWEKRQTLEHLIFNNKWGGN
;
A
#
# COMPACT_ATOMS: atom_id res chain seq x y z
N MET A 1 -7.33 1.91 -14.03
CA MET A 1 -6.36 3.02 -14.09
C MET A 1 -7.12 4.31 -13.86
N ILE A 2 -6.54 5.27 -13.13
CA ILE A 2 -7.21 6.50 -12.69
C ILE A 2 -6.37 7.69 -13.16
N GLU A 3 -6.86 8.37 -14.19
CA GLU A 3 -6.23 9.56 -14.76
C GLU A 3 -7.00 10.85 -14.42
N SER A 4 -8.29 10.72 -14.08
CA SER A 4 -9.13 11.86 -13.70
C SER A 4 -8.60 12.55 -12.44
N ASN A 5 -8.26 13.83 -12.59
CA ASN A 5 -7.86 14.68 -11.47
C ASN A 5 -8.92 14.76 -10.37
N GLU A 6 -10.20 14.68 -10.74
CA GLU A 6 -11.28 14.71 -9.76
C GLU A 6 -11.31 13.43 -8.90
N LEU A 7 -11.17 12.26 -9.54
CA LEU A 7 -11.07 11.00 -8.80
C LEU A 7 -9.81 10.96 -7.93
N LYS A 8 -8.67 11.42 -8.43
CA LYS A 8 -7.43 11.53 -7.64
C LYS A 8 -7.60 12.43 -6.41
N LYS A 9 -8.30 13.56 -6.52
CA LYS A 9 -8.62 14.43 -5.37
C LYS A 9 -9.49 13.71 -4.34
N ARG A 10 -10.53 12.99 -4.77
CA ARG A 10 -11.40 12.22 -3.86
C ARG A 10 -10.63 11.11 -3.15
N LEU A 11 -9.76 10.39 -3.86
CA LEU A 11 -8.90 9.35 -3.29
C LEU A 11 -7.89 9.92 -2.29
N ALA A 12 -7.25 11.05 -2.63
CA ALA A 12 -6.34 11.75 -1.73
C ALA A 12 -7.05 12.28 -0.46
N TRP A 13 -8.31 12.74 -0.60
CA TRP A 13 -9.13 13.08 0.56
C TRP A 13 -9.39 11.88 1.47
N ALA A 14 -9.75 10.72 0.90
CA ALA A 14 -9.92 9.49 1.68
C ALA A 14 -8.61 9.09 2.39
N ALA A 15 -7.48 9.28 1.71
CA ALA A 15 -6.16 9.03 2.27
C ALA A 15 -5.85 9.92 3.49
N ASP A 16 -6.06 11.23 3.33
CA ASP A 16 -5.79 12.21 4.39
C ASP A 16 -6.76 12.08 5.58
N LYS A 17 -8.04 11.76 5.31
CA LYS A 17 -9.04 11.50 6.34
C LYS A 17 -8.61 10.38 7.28
N GLU A 18 -8.18 9.23 6.75
CA GLU A 18 -7.75 8.10 7.57
C GLU A 18 -6.41 8.38 8.25
N ARG A 19 -5.48 9.06 7.56
CA ARG A 19 -4.22 9.52 8.15
C ARG A 19 -4.46 10.40 9.38
N ARG A 20 -5.38 11.37 9.32
CA ARG A 20 -5.74 12.20 10.49
C ARG A 20 -6.39 11.37 11.60
N ALA A 21 -7.26 10.42 11.26
CA ALA A 21 -7.88 9.54 12.25
C ALA A 21 -6.84 8.68 12.99
N LEU A 22 -5.87 8.12 12.26
CA LEU A 22 -4.79 7.32 12.84
C LEU A 22 -3.88 8.12 13.76
N ALA A 23 -3.70 9.42 13.49
CA ALA A 23 -2.88 10.29 14.34
C ALA A 23 -3.41 10.38 15.79
N ILE A 24 -4.73 10.22 16.00
CA ILE A 24 -5.39 10.26 17.32
C ILE A 24 -4.97 9.06 18.20
N HIS A 25 -4.47 7.99 17.59
CA HIS A 25 -4.02 6.80 18.32
C HIS A 25 -2.58 6.90 18.85
N TYR A 26 -1.85 7.97 18.55
CA TYR A 26 -0.58 8.23 19.21
C TYR A 26 -0.84 8.91 20.56
N GLU A 27 -0.31 8.31 21.63
CA GLU A 27 -0.43 8.83 23.00
C GLU A 27 0.48 10.06 23.25
N ASP A 28 1.48 10.25 22.40
CA ASP A 28 2.48 11.32 22.49
C ASP A 28 2.28 12.33 21.35
N ASP A 29 2.03 13.58 21.72
CA ASP A 29 1.75 14.68 20.79
C ASP A 29 2.91 14.91 19.80
N ASP A 30 4.16 14.80 20.26
CA ASP A 30 5.34 14.97 19.40
C ASP A 30 5.39 13.86 18.32
N ARG A 31 5.00 12.64 18.68
CA ARG A 31 4.93 11.51 17.75
C ARG A 31 3.78 11.65 16.76
N ALA A 32 2.63 12.15 17.23
CA ALA A 32 1.47 12.44 16.38
C ALA A 32 1.78 13.52 15.34
N GLU A 33 2.42 14.63 15.76
CA GLU A 33 2.85 15.70 14.86
C GLU A 33 3.87 15.20 13.85
N LYS A 34 4.87 14.44 14.30
CA LYS A 34 5.87 13.82 13.42
C LYS A 34 5.21 12.91 12.39
N PHE A 35 4.28 12.05 12.79
CA PHE A 35 3.51 11.22 11.86
C PHE A 35 2.76 12.06 10.83
N LEU A 36 2.11 13.14 11.28
CA LEU A 36 1.34 14.01 10.41
C LEU A 36 2.21 14.81 9.43
N SER A 37 3.51 14.97 9.70
CA SER A 37 4.45 15.58 8.76
C SER A 37 4.94 14.65 7.65
N LEU A 38 4.73 13.33 7.78
CA LEU A 38 5.18 12.37 6.78
C LEU A 38 4.36 12.50 5.50
N LYS A 39 5.05 12.57 4.35
CA LYS A 39 4.41 12.39 3.05
C LYS A 39 4.08 10.90 2.88
N VAL A 40 2.81 10.55 3.10
CA VAL A 40 2.31 9.16 3.05
C VAL A 40 1.61 8.79 1.74
N GLU A 41 1.43 9.75 0.83
CA GLU A 41 0.74 9.55 -0.45
C GLU A 41 1.31 10.45 -1.55
N GLY A 42 1.13 10.02 -2.80
CA GLY A 42 1.46 10.77 -4.00
C GLY A 42 0.39 10.62 -5.08
N ILE A 43 -0.89 10.50 -4.68
CA ILE A 43 -2.04 10.22 -5.56
C ILE A 43 -2.26 11.38 -6.53
N LYS A 44 -2.18 12.62 -6.03
CA LYS A 44 -2.37 13.83 -6.85
C LYS A 44 -1.15 14.15 -7.71
N ASP A 45 0.05 13.86 -7.21
CA ASP A 45 1.31 14.24 -7.85
C ASP A 45 1.67 13.29 -8.99
N ALA A 46 1.34 12.01 -8.85
CA ALA A 46 1.67 11.02 -9.86
C ALA A 46 0.83 11.22 -11.14
N PRO A 47 1.45 11.10 -12.33
CA PRO A 47 0.71 11.18 -13.59
C PRO A 47 -0.32 10.06 -13.72
N LEU A 48 -0.05 8.87 -13.17
CA LEU A 48 -0.97 7.73 -13.16
C LEU A 48 -1.18 7.19 -11.74
N THR A 49 -2.44 6.88 -11.43
CA THR A 49 -2.82 6.14 -10.23
C THR A 49 -3.52 4.83 -10.63
N ILE A 50 -3.22 3.73 -9.95
CA ILE A 50 -3.80 2.42 -10.19
C ILE A 50 -4.44 1.93 -8.89
N CYS A 51 -5.73 1.64 -8.91
CA CYS A 51 -6.36 0.84 -7.87
C CYS A 51 -6.21 -0.63 -8.23
N VAL A 52 -5.46 -1.37 -7.42
CA VAL A 52 -5.29 -2.81 -7.57
C VAL A 52 -6.31 -3.50 -6.68
N THR A 53 -7.09 -4.41 -7.28
CA THR A 53 -8.20 -5.09 -6.61
C THR A 53 -8.01 -6.60 -6.60
N CYS A 54 -8.54 -7.25 -5.58
CA CYS A 54 -8.70 -8.70 -5.51
C CYS A 54 -10.18 -9.06 -5.63
N ASP A 55 -10.48 -10.12 -6.39
CA ASP A 55 -11.81 -10.68 -6.51
C ASP A 55 -11.84 -12.06 -5.83
N PRO A 56 -12.28 -12.14 -4.56
CA PRO A 56 -12.32 -13.39 -3.81
C PRO A 56 -13.36 -14.38 -4.34
N SER A 57 -14.25 -13.96 -5.25
CA SER A 57 -15.23 -14.85 -5.90
C SER A 57 -14.72 -15.47 -7.20
N ARG A 58 -13.65 -14.91 -7.77
CA ARG A 58 -13.04 -15.38 -9.01
C ARG A 58 -12.60 -16.84 -8.90
N GLY A 59 -12.81 -17.60 -9.98
CA GLY A 59 -12.47 -19.03 -10.05
C GLY A 59 -13.50 -19.96 -9.39
N GLY A 60 -14.63 -19.44 -8.89
CA GLY A 60 -15.72 -20.24 -8.32
C GLY A 60 -15.45 -20.76 -6.91
N ALA A 61 -16.27 -21.70 -6.46
CA ALA A 61 -16.28 -22.18 -5.07
C ALA A 61 -15.07 -23.02 -4.66
N HIS A 62 -14.30 -23.54 -5.64
CA HIS A 62 -13.20 -24.47 -5.37
C HIS A 62 -11.92 -24.04 -6.08
N VAL A 63 -11.30 -22.99 -5.54
CA VAL A 63 -9.98 -22.54 -5.98
C VAL A 63 -8.91 -23.22 -5.14
N LEU A 64 -7.96 -23.85 -5.82
CA LEU A 64 -6.84 -24.55 -5.20
C LEU A 64 -6.05 -23.59 -4.29
N GLY A 65 -5.70 -24.03 -3.10
CA GLY A 65 -5.03 -23.21 -2.08
C GLY A 65 -5.99 -22.33 -1.28
N ARG A 66 -6.89 -21.60 -1.94
CA ARG A 66 -7.82 -20.66 -1.29
C ARG A 66 -8.81 -21.33 -0.32
N ASN A 67 -9.24 -22.56 -0.61
CA ASN A 67 -10.14 -23.28 0.29
C ASN A 67 -9.50 -23.58 1.66
N SER A 68 -8.18 -23.73 1.71
CA SER A 68 -7.44 -24.00 2.95
C SER A 68 -6.91 -22.73 3.60
N ILE A 69 -6.46 -21.78 2.77
CA ILE A 69 -5.91 -20.49 3.19
C ILE A 69 -6.63 -19.41 2.38
N PRO A 70 -7.73 -18.83 2.87
CA PRO A 70 -8.53 -17.84 2.15
C PRO A 70 -7.71 -16.66 1.63
N GLU A 71 -6.69 -16.21 2.37
CA GLU A 71 -5.84 -15.07 2.05
C GLU A 71 -4.92 -15.27 0.82
N THR A 72 -4.86 -16.49 0.27
CA THR A 72 -4.03 -16.82 -0.90
C THR A 72 -4.30 -15.92 -2.10
N ASP A 73 -5.54 -15.45 -2.27
CA ASP A 73 -5.93 -14.55 -3.37
C ASP A 73 -5.34 -13.13 -3.21
N ILE A 74 -5.38 -12.58 -2.00
CA ILE A 74 -4.75 -11.30 -1.66
C ILE A 74 -3.22 -11.43 -1.75
N MET A 75 -2.64 -12.54 -1.31
CA MET A 75 -1.19 -12.79 -1.46
C MET A 75 -0.78 -12.83 -2.93
N SER A 76 -1.58 -13.48 -3.78
CA SER A 76 -1.37 -13.49 -5.23
C SER A 76 -1.40 -12.07 -5.82
N THR A 77 -2.31 -11.22 -5.31
CA THR A 77 -2.38 -9.80 -5.70
C THR A 77 -1.13 -9.02 -5.26
N ALA A 78 -0.63 -9.26 -4.05
CA ALA A 78 0.62 -8.65 -3.57
C ALA A 78 1.83 -9.06 -4.42
N CYS A 79 1.92 -10.32 -4.86
CA CYS A 79 2.96 -10.76 -5.79
C CYS A 79 2.90 -10.01 -7.13
N ALA A 80 1.70 -9.78 -7.66
CA ALA A 80 1.52 -9.00 -8.88
C ALA A 80 1.99 -7.54 -8.70
N ILE A 81 1.65 -6.91 -7.56
CA ILE A 81 2.12 -5.56 -7.23
C ILE A 81 3.65 -5.50 -7.14
N GLN A 82 4.28 -6.49 -6.49
CA GLN A 82 5.73 -6.53 -6.39
C GLN A 82 6.41 -6.69 -7.75
N ASN A 83 5.86 -7.52 -8.64
CA ASN A 83 6.37 -7.65 -10.01
C ASN A 83 6.24 -6.32 -10.78
N MET A 84 5.10 -5.63 -10.64
CA MET A 84 4.93 -4.28 -11.20
C MET A 84 5.99 -3.31 -10.65
N TRP A 85 6.30 -3.39 -9.36
CA TRP A 85 7.28 -2.50 -8.72
C TRP A 85 8.70 -2.72 -9.26
N LEU A 86 9.11 -3.98 -9.41
CA LEU A 86 10.41 -4.34 -9.96
C LEU A 86 10.53 -3.92 -11.44
N ALA A 87 9.47 -4.13 -12.23
CA ALA A 87 9.42 -3.67 -13.62
C ALA A 87 9.49 -2.14 -13.71
N ALA A 88 8.70 -1.42 -12.90
CA ALA A 88 8.74 0.03 -12.84
C ALA A 88 10.16 0.54 -12.52
N CYS A 89 10.83 -0.06 -11.53
CA CYS A 89 12.22 0.27 -11.19
C CYS A 89 13.17 0.07 -12.38
N ALA A 90 13.06 -1.06 -13.09
CA ALA A 90 13.89 -1.35 -14.27
C ALA A 90 13.65 -0.35 -15.42
N GLU A 91 12.43 0.14 -15.55
CA GLU A 91 12.02 1.14 -16.56
C GLU A 91 12.25 2.60 -16.11
N GLY A 92 12.87 2.82 -14.95
CA GLY A 92 13.12 4.17 -14.42
C GLY A 92 11.88 4.90 -13.92
N LEU A 93 10.81 4.18 -13.57
CA LEU A 93 9.60 4.70 -12.96
C LEU A 93 9.67 4.54 -11.44
N ALA A 94 9.26 5.56 -10.70
CA ALA A 94 8.95 5.44 -9.29
C ALA A 94 7.53 4.93 -9.10
N MET A 95 7.35 4.10 -8.08
CA MET A 95 6.06 3.58 -7.67
C MET A 95 5.91 3.69 -6.15
N GLY A 96 4.72 4.07 -5.69
CA GLY A 96 4.42 4.23 -4.26
C GLY A 96 3.08 3.58 -3.91
N TRP A 97 3.07 2.80 -2.82
CA TRP A 97 1.86 2.19 -2.27
C TRP A 97 1.25 3.10 -1.21
N VAL A 98 -0.02 3.44 -1.38
CA VAL A 98 -0.84 4.14 -0.38
C VAL A 98 -1.86 3.17 0.22
N SER A 99 -1.93 3.10 1.54
CA SER A 99 -2.85 2.21 2.28
C SER A 99 -3.56 2.88 3.45
N PHE A 100 -3.49 4.20 3.56
CA PHE A 100 -4.15 4.98 4.61
C PHE A 100 -5.59 5.28 4.21
N TYR A 101 -6.46 4.30 4.06
CA TYR A 101 -7.87 4.54 3.71
C TYR A 101 -8.78 3.41 4.17
N LYS A 102 -10.08 3.68 4.27
CA LYS A 102 -11.09 2.63 4.41
C LYS A 102 -11.48 2.10 3.04
N LYS A 103 -11.52 0.77 2.89
CA LYS A 103 -11.96 0.12 1.64
C LYS A 103 -13.33 0.62 1.17
N ALA A 104 -14.24 0.95 2.08
CA ALA A 104 -15.56 1.49 1.76
C ALA A 104 -15.49 2.84 1.01
N ASP A 105 -14.62 3.76 1.44
CA ASP A 105 -14.43 5.06 0.77
C ASP A 105 -13.91 4.84 -0.67
N ILE A 106 -12.97 3.92 -0.86
CA ILE A 106 -12.43 3.58 -2.19
C ILE A 106 -13.50 2.95 -3.09
N ARG A 107 -14.34 2.07 -2.54
CA ARG A 107 -15.44 1.46 -3.30
C ARG A 107 -16.46 2.49 -3.76
N ASP A 108 -16.83 3.43 -2.89
CA ASP A 108 -17.73 4.53 -3.24
C ASP A 108 -17.15 5.44 -4.33
N ILE A 109 -15.87 5.84 -4.18
CA ILE A 109 -15.22 6.76 -5.11
C ILE A 109 -15.07 6.17 -6.51
N LEU A 110 -14.73 4.88 -6.59
CA LEU A 110 -14.41 4.18 -7.84
C LEU A 110 -15.53 3.25 -8.33
N GLU A 111 -16.70 3.29 -7.67
CA GLU A 111 -17.86 2.45 -7.98
C GLU A 111 -17.53 0.95 -8.03
N ILE A 112 -16.64 0.51 -7.11
CA ILE A 112 -16.19 -0.89 -7.04
C ILE A 112 -17.26 -1.73 -6.32
N PRO A 113 -17.71 -2.86 -6.89
CA PRO A 113 -18.69 -3.74 -6.25
C PRO A 113 -18.26 -4.22 -4.86
N LEU A 114 -19.22 -4.45 -3.96
CA LEU A 114 -18.94 -4.81 -2.57
C LEU A 114 -18.08 -6.07 -2.41
N HIS A 115 -18.25 -7.06 -3.29
CA HIS A 115 -17.51 -8.32 -3.26
C HIS A 115 -16.07 -8.19 -3.75
N ILE A 116 -15.71 -7.08 -4.41
CA ILE A 116 -14.35 -6.80 -4.88
C ILE A 116 -13.62 -6.01 -3.80
N ASP A 117 -12.40 -6.44 -3.53
CA ASP A 117 -11.56 -5.88 -2.48
C ASP A 117 -10.51 -4.93 -3.07
N PRO A 118 -10.57 -3.62 -2.77
CA PRO A 118 -9.46 -2.71 -3.05
C PRO A 118 -8.28 -3.07 -2.15
N ILE A 119 -7.17 -3.49 -2.75
CA ILE A 119 -5.96 -3.93 -2.04
C ILE A 119 -4.95 -2.79 -1.91
N ALA A 120 -4.70 -2.08 -3.01
CA ALA A 120 -3.70 -1.01 -3.04
C ALA A 120 -4.14 0.15 -3.93
N ILE A 121 -3.82 1.37 -3.51
CA ILE A 121 -3.73 2.53 -4.40
C ILE A 121 -2.26 2.74 -4.70
N ILE A 122 -1.89 2.61 -5.97
CA ILE A 122 -0.52 2.72 -6.45
C ILE A 122 -0.37 4.01 -7.25
N SER A 123 0.55 4.86 -6.83
CA SER A 123 0.98 6.02 -7.60
C SER A 123 2.23 5.66 -8.42
N ILE A 124 2.25 5.98 -9.71
CA ILE A 124 3.37 5.66 -10.60
C ILE A 124 3.70 6.81 -11.55
N GLY A 125 4.99 7.05 -11.77
CA GLY A 125 5.50 8.08 -12.68
C GLY A 125 7.02 8.22 -12.65
N TYR A 126 7.55 9.06 -13.54
CA TYR A 126 8.98 9.40 -13.54
C TYR A 126 9.32 10.38 -12.41
N THR A 127 10.51 10.23 -11.84
CA THR A 127 11.07 11.16 -10.86
C THR A 127 12.59 11.14 -10.99
N ASP A 128 13.24 12.26 -10.68
CA ASP A 128 14.71 12.32 -10.53
C ASP A 128 15.12 12.07 -9.06
N GLU A 129 14.14 12.00 -8.15
CA GLU A 129 14.36 11.91 -6.71
C GLU A 129 14.17 10.46 -6.20
N TYR A 130 15.26 9.68 -6.22
CA TYR A 130 15.31 8.37 -5.59
C TYR A 130 16.10 8.43 -4.27
N PRO A 131 15.45 8.20 -3.11
CA PRO A 131 16.17 8.22 -1.84
C PRO A 131 17.15 7.04 -1.76
N LYS A 132 18.36 7.29 -1.27
CA LYS A 132 19.42 6.28 -1.16
C LYS A 132 19.13 5.18 -0.13
N GLN A 133 18.13 5.39 0.73
CA GLN A 133 17.68 4.47 1.77
C GLN A 133 16.18 4.72 2.05
N PRO A 134 15.49 3.87 2.82
CA PRO A 134 14.07 4.07 3.14
C PRO A 134 13.78 5.45 3.74
N ILE A 135 12.73 6.13 3.26
CA ILE A 135 12.36 7.49 3.73
C ILE A 135 12.09 7.50 5.24
N LEU A 136 11.41 6.48 5.76
CA LEU A 136 11.13 6.34 7.19
C LEU A 136 12.41 6.24 8.03
N GLU A 137 13.51 5.75 7.46
CA GLU A 137 14.81 5.71 8.12
C GLU A 137 15.49 7.09 8.08
N LEU A 138 15.43 7.80 6.94
CA LEU A 138 15.96 9.16 6.80
C LEU A 138 15.36 10.14 7.82
N VAL A 139 14.07 9.99 8.13
CA VAL A 139 13.35 10.85 9.09
C VAL A 139 13.36 10.29 10.52
N ASN A 140 14.16 9.24 10.79
CA ASN A 140 14.24 8.57 12.08
C ASN A 140 12.86 8.14 12.62
N TRP A 141 11.98 7.68 11.74
CA TRP A 141 10.69 7.10 12.12
C TRP A 141 10.86 5.64 12.55
N GLU A 142 11.58 4.87 11.74
CA GLU A 142 11.93 3.47 12.03
C GLU A 142 13.31 3.14 11.46
N LYS A 143 13.92 2.06 11.93
CA LYS A 143 15.24 1.60 11.45
C LYS A 143 15.13 0.22 10.82
N ARG A 144 15.96 -0.04 9.80
CA ARG A 144 16.08 -1.37 9.22
C ARG A 144 16.51 -2.38 10.29
N GLN A 145 15.74 -3.46 10.43
CA GLN A 145 16.08 -4.55 11.34
C GLN A 145 17.21 -5.43 10.78
N THR A 146 17.97 -6.03 11.69
CA THR A 146 19.02 -7.01 11.40
C THR A 146 18.39 -8.32 10.92
N LEU A 147 18.81 -8.83 9.75
CA LEU A 147 18.18 -9.98 9.10
C LEU A 147 18.35 -11.27 9.91
N GLU A 148 19.49 -11.42 10.57
CA GLU A 148 19.88 -12.60 11.33
C GLU A 148 18.89 -12.91 12.46
N HIS A 149 18.22 -11.90 13.02
CA HIS A 149 17.22 -12.07 14.08
C HIS A 149 15.83 -12.49 13.55
N LEU A 150 15.64 -12.46 12.22
CA LEU A 150 14.37 -12.79 11.55
C LEU A 150 14.39 -14.16 10.87
N ILE A 151 15.54 -14.84 10.89
CA ILE A 151 15.72 -16.18 10.31
C ILE A 151 15.81 -17.18 11.46
N PHE A 152 14.93 -18.18 11.45
CA PHE A 152 14.96 -19.27 12.43
C PHE A 152 15.20 -20.61 11.76
N ASN A 153 15.97 -21.47 12.41
CA ASN A 153 16.22 -22.83 11.95
C ASN A 153 15.25 -23.82 12.61
N ASN A 154 14.55 -24.59 11.77
CA ASN A 154 13.60 -25.66 12.11
C ASN A 154 12.33 -25.27 12.90
N LYS A 155 12.43 -24.37 13.88
CA LYS A 155 11.33 -23.95 14.77
C LYS A 155 11.37 -22.44 14.98
N TRP A 156 10.23 -21.86 15.33
CA TRP A 156 10.15 -20.45 15.72
C TRP A 156 11.10 -20.15 16.88
N GLY A 157 12.00 -19.17 16.70
CA GLY A 157 13.03 -18.80 17.68
C GLY A 157 14.22 -19.78 17.77
N GLY A 158 14.31 -20.78 16.89
CA GLY A 158 15.47 -21.68 16.82
C GLY A 158 16.66 -21.00 16.17
N ASN A 159 17.84 -21.12 16.80
CA ASN A 159 19.13 -20.72 16.22
C ASN A 159 19.64 -21.75 15.22
#